data_AF-A0A495A895-F1
#
_entry.id   AF-A0A495A895-F1
#
_cell.length_a   1.000
_cell.length_b   1.000
_cell.length_c   1.000
_cell.angle_alpha   90.00
_cell.angle_beta   90.00
_cell.angle_gamma   90.00
#
_symmetry.space_group_name_H-M   'P 1'
#
loop_
_entity.id
_entity.type
_entity.pdbx_description
1 polymer ?
#
loop_
_entity_poly.entity_id
_entity_poly.type
_entity_poly.pdbx_seq_one_letter_code
_entity_poly.pdbx_strand_id
1 'polypeptide(L)'
;MKQIKASEVKPGMTIRWEVKGLTHECTVSKTTFLSTDALYLRSSEGGDGYIPSDSLVTVLAEPPVEEPTAFGARVVADGHEFLLSHGGRRSWKARLDGKRYAWTDLCDMGSVVVIDATPSWTVPEQVTETPVVPERIEEWPEDDTHLREQRWRDRKGAVWSSRDGQWGYHSFTMGWMGLVGNRYPFDGPWDRVP
;
A
#
# COMPACT_ATOMS: atom_id res chain seq x y z
N MET A 1 -5.69 -29.16 -13.96
CA MET A 1 -4.39 -29.70 -13.53
C MET A 1 -3.44 -29.65 -14.72
N LYS A 2 -2.28 -29.03 -14.56
CA LYS A 2 -1.29 -28.82 -15.63
C LYS A 2 -0.17 -29.84 -15.46
N GLN A 3 0.30 -30.44 -16.56
CA GLN A 3 1.53 -31.22 -16.55
C GLN A 3 2.69 -30.35 -17.02
N ILE A 4 3.82 -30.42 -16.31
CA ILE A 4 5.07 -29.75 -16.66
C ILE A 4 6.22 -30.75 -16.60
N LYS A 5 7.35 -30.45 -17.25
CA LYS A 5 8.55 -31.24 -17.03
C LYS A 5 9.05 -31.04 -15.60
N ALA A 6 9.69 -32.05 -15.03
CA ALA A 6 10.31 -31.95 -13.71
C ALA A 6 11.31 -30.78 -13.68
N SER A 7 12.05 -30.53 -14.75
CA SER A 7 12.96 -29.38 -14.86
C SER A 7 12.30 -28.00 -14.78
N GLU A 8 10.97 -27.90 -14.93
CA GLU A 8 10.21 -26.66 -14.83
C GLU A 8 9.62 -26.43 -13.42
N VAL A 9 9.79 -27.39 -12.51
CA VAL A 9 9.33 -27.29 -11.12
C VAL A 9 10.10 -26.18 -10.39
N LYS A 10 9.37 -25.37 -9.63
CA LYS A 10 9.92 -24.27 -8.82
C LYS A 10 9.58 -24.47 -7.34
N PRO A 11 10.38 -23.93 -6.42
CA PRO A 11 10.01 -23.81 -5.02
C PRO A 11 8.64 -23.14 -4.87
N GLY A 12 7.84 -23.62 -3.91
CA GLY A 12 6.48 -23.20 -3.63
C GLY A 12 5.39 -24.00 -4.36
N MET A 13 5.71 -24.71 -5.44
CA MET A 13 4.73 -25.55 -6.16
C MET A 13 4.32 -26.77 -5.32
N THR A 14 3.05 -27.14 -5.38
CA THR A 14 2.60 -28.48 -4.96
C THR A 14 2.50 -29.35 -6.20
N ILE A 15 3.27 -30.44 -6.22
CA ILE A 15 3.38 -31.34 -7.38
C ILE A 15 3.02 -32.77 -7.01
N ARG A 16 2.60 -33.53 -8.02
CA ARG A 16 2.36 -34.97 -7.94
C ARG A 16 3.08 -35.69 -9.08
N TRP A 17 3.76 -36.78 -8.78
CA TRP A 17 4.42 -37.61 -9.80
C TRP A 17 4.39 -39.08 -9.40
N GLU A 18 4.66 -39.97 -10.36
CA GLU A 18 4.66 -41.41 -10.13
C GLU A 18 6.04 -42.00 -10.40
N VAL A 19 6.54 -42.83 -9.49
CA VAL A 19 7.78 -43.59 -9.67
C VAL A 19 7.52 -45.03 -9.27
N LYS A 20 7.72 -45.97 -10.21
CA LYS A 20 7.57 -47.42 -9.98
C LYS A 20 6.21 -47.81 -9.36
N GLY A 21 5.11 -47.18 -9.80
CA GLY A 21 3.76 -47.47 -9.29
C GLY A 21 3.42 -46.77 -7.97
N LEU A 22 4.33 -45.97 -7.40
CA LEU A 22 4.08 -45.17 -6.21
C LEU A 22 3.79 -43.73 -6.60
N THR A 23 2.64 -43.21 -6.18
CA THR A 23 2.29 -41.80 -6.32
C THR A 23 2.93 -41.02 -5.18
N HIS A 24 3.69 -40.00 -5.53
CA HIS A 24 4.27 -39.03 -4.62
C HIS A 24 3.59 -37.69 -4.81
N GLU A 25 3.33 -37.00 -3.72
CA GLU A 25 2.76 -35.67 -3.68
C GLU A 25 3.46 -34.87 -2.60
N CYS A 26 3.91 -33.66 -2.92
CA CYS A 26 4.51 -32.78 -1.93
C CYS A 26 4.52 -31.31 -2.35
N THR A 27 4.72 -30.44 -1.37
CA THR A 27 5.06 -29.03 -1.61
C THR A 27 6.57 -28.89 -1.71
N VAL A 28 7.05 -28.30 -2.80
CA VAL A 28 8.48 -28.14 -3.07
C VAL A 28 9.04 -26.97 -2.27
N SER A 29 9.95 -27.21 -1.34
CA SER A 29 10.63 -26.15 -0.57
C SER A 29 11.91 -25.67 -1.25
N LYS A 30 12.61 -26.57 -1.93
CA LYS A 30 13.84 -26.26 -2.66
C LYS A 30 14.02 -27.20 -3.85
N THR A 31 14.61 -26.68 -4.91
CA THR A 31 15.01 -27.44 -6.10
C THR A 31 16.51 -27.25 -6.33
N THR A 32 17.21 -28.34 -6.64
CA THR A 32 18.62 -28.31 -7.07
C THR A 32 18.77 -29.28 -8.24
N PHE A 33 19.46 -28.88 -9.29
CA PHE A 33 19.90 -29.82 -10.33
C PHE A 33 21.20 -30.47 -9.88
N LEU A 34 21.16 -31.76 -9.58
CA LEU A 34 22.37 -32.53 -9.24
C LEU A 34 23.14 -32.94 -10.49
N SER A 35 22.44 -33.07 -11.61
CA SER A 35 22.97 -33.27 -12.97
C SER A 35 21.96 -32.70 -13.98
N THR A 36 22.26 -32.80 -15.28
CA THR A 36 21.30 -32.49 -16.34
C THR A 36 20.06 -33.41 -16.32
N ASP A 37 20.19 -34.60 -15.73
CA ASP A 37 19.24 -35.70 -15.96
C ASP A 37 18.27 -35.91 -14.79
N ALA A 38 18.50 -35.26 -13.64
CA ALA A 38 17.62 -35.36 -12.50
C ALA A 38 17.46 -34.04 -11.74
N LEU A 39 16.20 -33.70 -11.47
CA LEU A 39 15.81 -32.74 -10.46
C LEU A 39 15.88 -33.40 -9.08
N TYR A 40 16.69 -32.83 -8.19
CA TYR A 40 16.53 -33.04 -6.76
C TYR A 40 15.60 -31.97 -6.20
N LEU A 41 14.64 -32.39 -5.40
CA LEU A 41 13.77 -31.50 -4.65
C LEU A 41 13.78 -31.87 -3.18
N ARG A 42 13.63 -30.84 -2.35
CA ARG A 42 13.29 -31.00 -0.94
C ARG A 42 11.84 -30.60 -0.76
N SER A 43 11.13 -31.40 0.01
CA SER A 43 9.74 -31.16 0.35
C SER A 43 9.64 -30.26 1.58
N SER A 44 8.57 -29.48 1.69
CA SER A 44 8.28 -28.67 2.89
C SER A 44 7.97 -29.55 4.11
N GLU A 45 7.48 -30.76 3.86
CA GLU A 45 7.19 -31.80 4.85
C GLU A 45 8.46 -32.53 5.33
N GLY A 46 9.64 -32.17 4.82
CA GLY A 46 10.93 -32.69 5.28
C GLY A 46 11.46 -33.91 4.53
N GLY A 47 10.84 -34.28 3.41
CA GLY A 47 11.29 -35.37 2.54
C GLY A 47 12.22 -34.89 1.41
N ASP A 48 13.00 -35.82 0.87
CA ASP A 48 13.81 -35.60 -0.32
C ASP A 48 13.24 -36.40 -1.50
N GLY A 49 13.21 -35.78 -2.68
CA GLY A 49 12.70 -36.38 -3.91
C GLY A 49 13.70 -36.26 -5.04
N TYR A 50 13.74 -37.30 -5.88
CA TYR A 50 14.55 -37.34 -7.08
C TYR A 50 13.64 -37.66 -8.25
N ILE A 51 13.56 -36.75 -9.22
CA ILE A 51 12.71 -36.90 -10.40
C ILE A 51 13.60 -36.74 -11.64
N PRO A 52 13.63 -37.70 -12.57
CA PRO A 52 14.34 -37.51 -13.83
C PRO A 52 13.85 -36.26 -14.55
N SER A 53 14.75 -35.41 -15.05
CA SER A 53 14.45 -34.06 -15.55
C SER A 53 13.36 -34.02 -16.63
N ASP A 54 13.29 -35.05 -17.48
CA ASP A 54 12.32 -35.18 -18.56
C ASP A 54 11.00 -35.83 -18.15
N SER A 55 10.87 -36.29 -16.90
CA SER A 55 9.62 -36.85 -16.39
C SER A 55 8.57 -35.76 -16.28
N LEU A 56 7.32 -36.11 -16.59
CA LEU A 56 6.20 -35.21 -16.40
C LEU A 56 5.71 -35.28 -14.95
N VAL A 57 5.46 -34.12 -14.37
CA VAL A 57 4.84 -33.97 -13.06
C VAL A 57 3.54 -33.19 -13.20
N THR A 58 2.56 -33.52 -12.35
CA THR A 58 1.28 -32.82 -12.30
C THR A 58 1.38 -31.70 -11.27
N VAL A 59 1.13 -30.46 -11.69
CA VAL A 59 1.02 -29.30 -10.78
C VAL A 59 -0.38 -29.30 -10.18
N LEU A 60 -0.43 -29.45 -8.85
CA LEU A 60 -1.64 -29.36 -8.05
C LEU A 60 -1.90 -27.93 -7.58
N ALA A 61 -0.83 -27.20 -7.25
CA ALA A 61 -0.88 -25.77 -6.93
C ALA A 61 0.39 -25.06 -7.44
N GLU A 62 0.21 -23.88 -8.02
CA GLU A 62 1.29 -22.96 -8.39
C GLU A 62 1.90 -22.33 -7.12
N PRO A 63 3.15 -21.84 -7.15
CA PRO A 63 3.76 -21.25 -5.98
C PRO A 63 2.99 -19.99 -5.56
N PRO A 64 2.89 -19.72 -4.24
CA PRO A 64 2.29 -18.48 -3.78
C PRO A 64 3.08 -17.30 -4.33
N VAL A 65 2.36 -16.30 -4.82
CA VAL A 65 2.97 -15.07 -5.34
C VAL A 65 3.60 -14.31 -4.17
N GLU A 66 4.86 -13.92 -4.33
CA GLU A 66 5.57 -13.13 -3.32
C GLU A 66 5.00 -11.71 -3.28
N GLU A 67 4.73 -11.19 -2.08
CA GLU A 67 4.21 -9.83 -1.90
C GLU A 67 5.23 -8.80 -2.38
N PRO A 68 4.91 -7.95 -3.38
CA PRO A 68 5.76 -6.82 -3.72
C PRO A 68 5.88 -5.87 -2.53
N THR A 69 7.10 -5.43 -2.23
CA THR A 69 7.36 -4.57 -1.06
C THR A 69 7.61 -3.10 -1.41
N ALA A 70 7.83 -2.78 -2.69
CA ALA A 70 8.07 -1.41 -3.12
C ALA A 70 6.77 -0.59 -3.12
N PHE A 71 6.82 0.61 -2.56
CA PHE A 71 5.67 1.50 -2.58
C PHE A 71 5.21 1.78 -4.02
N GLY A 72 3.89 1.83 -4.20
CA GLY A 72 3.32 2.00 -5.53
C GLY A 72 3.31 0.74 -6.39
N ALA A 73 3.77 -0.41 -5.87
CA ALA A 73 3.64 -1.68 -6.57
C ALA A 73 2.18 -1.94 -6.96
N ARG A 74 2.00 -2.56 -8.13
CA ARG A 74 0.68 -2.82 -8.72
C ARG A 74 0.46 -4.30 -8.92
N VAL A 75 -0.71 -4.76 -8.50
CA VAL A 75 -1.16 -6.14 -8.68
C VAL A 75 -2.60 -6.18 -9.16
N VAL A 76 -2.98 -7.30 -9.78
CA VAL A 76 -4.36 -7.64 -10.10
C VAL A 76 -4.75 -8.88 -9.32
N ALA A 77 -5.89 -8.83 -8.63
CA ALA A 77 -6.51 -10.00 -8.03
C ALA A 77 -7.98 -10.04 -8.47
N ASP A 78 -8.44 -11.18 -8.98
CA ASP A 78 -9.81 -11.37 -9.49
C ASP A 78 -10.27 -10.29 -10.49
N GLY A 79 -9.36 -9.85 -11.38
CA GLY A 79 -9.64 -8.81 -12.36
C GLY A 79 -9.69 -7.37 -11.81
N HIS A 80 -9.43 -7.18 -10.52
CA HIS A 80 -9.37 -5.87 -9.88
C HIS A 80 -7.93 -5.41 -9.66
N GLU A 81 -7.65 -4.14 -9.94
CA GLU A 81 -6.33 -3.54 -9.72
C GLU A 81 -6.17 -2.99 -8.30
N PHE A 82 -5.00 -3.27 -7.72
CA PHE A 82 -4.61 -2.82 -6.40
C PHE A 82 -3.23 -2.15 -6.45
N LEU A 83 -3.07 -1.13 -5.61
CA LEU A 83 -1.84 -0.36 -5.47
C LEU A 83 -1.34 -0.45 -4.02
N LEU A 84 -0.06 -0.77 -3.82
CA LEU A 84 0.55 -0.74 -2.50
C LEU A 84 0.69 0.71 -2.00
N SER A 85 -0.03 1.07 -0.94
CA SER A 85 -0.11 2.45 -0.45
C SER A 85 1.14 2.89 0.29
N HIS A 86 1.57 4.14 0.09
CA HIS A 86 2.58 4.81 0.92
C HIS A 86 1.96 5.26 2.26
N GLY A 87 2.59 4.91 3.37
CA GLY A 87 2.30 5.44 4.72
C GLY A 87 1.79 4.41 5.74
N GLY A 88 2.17 4.60 7.00
CA GLY A 88 1.67 3.86 8.17
C GLY A 88 1.68 2.34 8.00
N ARG A 89 0.48 1.74 7.93
CA ARG A 89 0.32 0.30 7.68
C ARG A 89 0.36 0.02 6.18
N ARG A 90 1.28 -0.83 5.74
CA ARG A 90 1.29 -1.38 4.38
C ARG A 90 -0.07 -2.01 4.10
N SER A 91 -0.75 -1.47 3.10
CA SER A 91 -2.06 -1.96 2.67
C SER A 91 -2.20 -1.78 1.17
N TRP A 92 -2.93 -2.71 0.56
CA TRP A 92 -3.25 -2.69 -0.85
C TRP A 92 -4.55 -1.94 -1.05
N LYS A 93 -4.49 -0.83 -1.78
CA LYS A 93 -5.65 0.02 -2.04
C LYS A 93 -6.28 -0.37 -3.37
N ALA A 94 -7.55 -0.78 -3.35
CA ALA A 94 -8.31 -1.06 -4.55
C ALA A 94 -8.52 0.23 -5.36
N ARG A 95 -8.32 0.15 -6.68
CA ARG A 95 -8.47 1.31 -7.57
C ARG A 95 -9.91 1.78 -7.72
N LEU A 96 -10.88 0.87 -7.66
CA LEU A 96 -12.29 1.15 -7.92
C LEU A 96 -12.99 1.89 -6.77
N ASP A 97 -12.84 1.39 -5.54
CA ASP A 97 -13.58 1.91 -4.37
C ASP A 97 -12.68 2.49 -3.27
N GLY A 98 -11.35 2.43 -3.46
CA GLY A 98 -10.38 2.97 -2.52
C GLY A 98 -10.26 2.20 -1.21
N LYS A 99 -10.92 1.04 -1.06
CA LYS A 99 -10.79 0.19 0.13
C LYS A 99 -9.38 -0.36 0.27
N ARG A 100 -9.02 -0.69 1.51
CA ARG A 100 -7.71 -1.21 1.89
C ARG A 100 -7.83 -2.69 2.22
N TYR A 101 -6.85 -3.45 1.74
CA TYR A 101 -6.75 -4.89 1.87
C TYR A 101 -5.36 -5.27 2.38
N ALA A 102 -5.26 -6.36 3.13
CA ALA A 102 -4.01 -7.04 3.38
C ALA A 102 -3.62 -7.87 2.15
N TRP A 103 -2.34 -8.24 2.04
CA TRP A 103 -1.88 -9.16 0.99
C TRP A 103 -2.61 -10.50 1.03
N THR A 104 -2.85 -11.02 2.24
CA THR A 104 -3.60 -12.26 2.45
C THR A 104 -5.00 -12.18 1.85
N ASP A 105 -5.67 -11.03 1.99
CA ASP A 105 -7.01 -10.85 1.41
C ASP A 105 -6.96 -10.93 -0.13
N LEU A 106 -5.91 -10.40 -0.75
CA LEU A 106 -5.73 -10.50 -2.21
C LEU A 106 -5.47 -11.94 -2.66
N CYS A 107 -4.65 -12.68 -1.91
CA CYS A 107 -4.41 -14.10 -2.17
C CYS A 107 -5.69 -14.93 -2.01
N ASP A 108 -6.54 -14.59 -1.05
CA ASP A 108 -7.82 -15.27 -0.82
C ASP A 108 -8.87 -14.93 -1.89
N MET A 109 -8.76 -13.78 -2.57
CA MET A 109 -9.61 -13.42 -3.72
C MET A 109 -9.34 -14.30 -4.95
N GLY A 110 -8.15 -14.90 -5.07
CA GLY A 110 -7.81 -15.81 -6.15
C GLY A 110 -6.41 -15.59 -6.71
N SER A 111 -6.25 -15.79 -8.02
CA SER A 111 -4.95 -15.65 -8.68
C SER A 111 -4.52 -14.17 -8.69
N VAL A 112 -3.45 -13.88 -7.97
CA VAL A 112 -2.81 -12.55 -7.96
C VAL A 112 -1.75 -12.49 -9.06
N VAL A 113 -1.75 -11.42 -9.85
CA VAL A 113 -0.74 -11.15 -10.88
C VAL A 113 -0.04 -9.84 -10.56
N VAL A 114 1.28 -9.87 -10.41
CA VAL A 114 2.08 -8.65 -10.21
C VAL A 114 2.30 -7.98 -11.55
N ILE A 115 1.76 -6.77 -11.72
CA ILE A 115 1.97 -5.95 -12.92
C ILE A 115 3.31 -5.21 -12.83
N ASP A 116 3.58 -4.64 -11.66
CA ASP A 116 4.72 -3.77 -11.45
C ASP A 116 5.20 -3.89 -10.01
N ALA A 117 6.25 -4.68 -9.80
CA ALA A 117 6.77 -4.97 -8.47
C ALA A 117 7.61 -3.83 -7.89
N THR A 118 8.22 -3.03 -8.76
CA THR A 118 9.19 -1.98 -8.41
C THR A 118 9.00 -0.80 -9.34
N PRO A 119 8.01 0.05 -9.08
CA PRO A 119 7.70 1.15 -9.98
C PRO A 119 8.86 2.12 -10.05
N SER A 120 9.22 2.53 -11.27
CA SER A 120 10.31 3.48 -11.52
C SER A 120 9.92 4.94 -11.31
N TRP A 121 8.67 5.22 -10.91
CA TRP A 121 8.22 6.57 -10.64
C TRP A 121 8.56 6.96 -9.20
N THR A 122 9.22 8.10 -9.05
CA THR A 122 9.42 8.74 -7.76
C THR A 122 8.18 9.57 -7.42
N VAL A 123 7.64 9.40 -6.21
CA VAL A 123 6.77 10.43 -5.62
C VAL A 123 7.64 11.68 -5.55
N PRO A 124 7.25 12.82 -6.14
CA PRO A 124 7.97 14.07 -5.88
C PRO A 124 8.02 14.22 -4.37
N GLU A 125 9.22 14.29 -3.78
CA GLU A 125 9.35 14.65 -2.38
C GLU A 125 8.46 15.87 -2.19
N GLN A 126 7.49 15.77 -1.27
CA GLN A 126 6.67 16.91 -0.90
C GLN A 126 7.67 18.03 -0.63
N VAL A 127 7.63 19.07 -1.46
CA VAL A 127 8.49 20.23 -1.30
C VAL A 127 8.12 20.81 0.06
N THR A 128 8.88 20.46 1.09
CA THR A 128 8.79 21.00 2.43
C THR A 128 9.42 22.38 2.44
N GLU A 129 9.04 23.24 1.50
CA GLU A 129 9.12 24.66 1.78
C GLU A 129 8.04 24.88 2.82
N THR A 130 8.43 24.92 4.10
CA THR A 130 7.56 25.39 5.17
C THR A 130 7.02 26.74 4.71
N PRO A 131 5.73 26.83 4.32
CA PRO A 131 5.21 28.05 3.74
C PRO A 131 5.40 29.17 4.76
N VAL A 132 6.07 30.23 4.33
CA VAL A 132 6.40 31.36 5.20
C VAL A 132 5.09 31.96 5.68
N VAL A 133 4.79 31.78 6.96
CA VAL A 133 3.57 32.34 7.55
C VAL A 133 3.78 33.85 7.73
N PRO A 134 3.05 34.69 6.98
CA PRO A 134 3.23 36.14 7.05
C PRO A 134 2.79 36.69 8.42
N GLU A 135 3.27 37.87 8.78
CA GLU A 135 2.78 38.57 9.98
C GLU A 135 1.40 39.21 9.77
N ARG A 136 1.00 39.41 8.51
CA ARG A 136 -0.27 40.05 8.14
C ARG A 136 -0.80 39.46 6.84
N ILE A 137 -2.12 39.25 6.79
CA ILE A 137 -2.85 38.74 5.63
C ILE A 137 -3.88 39.79 5.22
N GLU A 138 -3.83 40.24 3.96
CA GLU A 138 -4.83 41.16 3.41
C GLU A 138 -6.06 40.42 2.86
N GLU A 139 -5.84 39.27 2.23
CA GLU A 139 -6.87 38.39 1.68
C GLU A 139 -6.63 36.95 2.14
N TRP A 140 -7.64 36.30 2.71
CA TRP A 140 -7.49 34.96 3.27
C TRP A 140 -7.32 33.93 2.14
N PRO A 141 -6.25 33.13 2.11
CA PRO A 141 -5.99 32.19 1.02
C PRO A 141 -7.00 31.03 1.02
N GLU A 142 -7.23 30.45 -0.16
CA GLU A 142 -8.08 29.26 -0.31
C GLU A 142 -7.49 28.04 0.42
N ASP A 143 -6.17 27.87 0.39
CA ASP A 143 -5.44 26.91 1.23
C ASP A 143 -4.82 27.62 2.42
N ASP A 144 -5.48 27.48 3.57
CA ASP A 144 -5.07 28.05 4.84
C ASP A 144 -4.50 27.00 5.80
N THR A 145 -4.17 25.79 5.31
CA THR A 145 -3.74 24.66 6.15
C THR A 145 -2.57 25.04 7.05
N HIS A 146 -1.60 25.78 6.50
CA HIS A 146 -0.41 26.24 7.19
C HIS A 146 -0.65 27.43 8.15
N LEU A 147 -1.80 28.11 8.04
CA LEU A 147 -2.17 29.25 8.89
C LEU A 147 -2.91 28.81 10.15
N ARG A 148 -3.45 27.58 10.16
CA ARG A 148 -4.32 27.04 11.23
C ARG A 148 -3.64 26.81 12.56
N GLU A 149 -2.32 26.69 12.57
CA GLU A 149 -1.52 26.59 13.80
C GLU A 149 -1.35 27.94 14.51
N GLN A 150 -1.60 29.05 13.79
CA GLN A 150 -1.44 30.40 14.30
C GLN A 150 -2.78 31.02 14.72
N ARG A 151 -2.69 32.06 15.55
CA ARG A 151 -3.83 32.90 15.93
C ARG A 151 -3.80 34.19 15.13
N TRP A 152 -4.97 34.69 14.77
CA TRP A 152 -5.10 35.83 13.85
C TRP A 152 -6.07 36.85 14.40
N ARG A 153 -5.71 38.13 14.43
CA ARG A 153 -6.58 39.21 14.88
C ARG A 153 -7.11 39.96 13.68
N ASP A 154 -8.42 40.04 13.54
CA ASP A 154 -9.06 40.79 12.47
C ASP A 154 -9.12 42.31 12.75
N ARG A 155 -9.64 43.08 11.78
CA ARG A 155 -9.76 44.54 11.89
C ARG A 155 -10.66 45.00 13.04
N LYS A 156 -11.60 44.16 13.48
CA LYS A 156 -12.53 44.45 14.58
C LYS A 156 -11.95 44.04 15.93
N GLY A 157 -10.75 43.48 15.95
CA GLY A 157 -10.04 43.03 17.15
C GLY A 157 -10.45 41.63 17.63
N ALA A 158 -11.26 40.89 16.86
CA ALA A 158 -11.58 39.52 17.22
C ALA A 158 -10.41 38.59 16.89
N VAL A 159 -10.12 37.66 17.79
CA VAL A 159 -8.99 36.72 17.64
C VAL A 159 -9.51 35.37 17.17
N TRP A 160 -9.11 34.99 15.98
CA TRP A 160 -9.40 33.75 15.28
C TRP A 160 -8.38 32.65 15.62
N SER A 161 -8.85 31.42 15.76
CA SER A 161 -8.05 30.21 15.92
C SER A 161 -8.76 29.01 15.32
N SER A 162 -8.00 28.05 14.77
CA SER A 162 -8.56 26.82 14.22
C SER A 162 -8.50 25.69 15.24
N ARG A 163 -9.57 24.91 15.32
CA ARG A 163 -9.64 23.66 16.09
C ARG A 163 -10.41 22.61 15.28
N ASP A 164 -9.87 21.41 15.19
CA ASP A 164 -10.49 20.28 14.45
C ASP A 164 -10.88 20.63 13.00
N GLY A 165 -10.07 21.47 12.34
CA GLY A 165 -10.32 21.92 10.97
C GLY A 165 -11.38 23.03 10.82
N GLN A 166 -11.85 23.60 11.92
CA GLN A 166 -12.84 24.69 11.91
C GLN A 166 -12.30 25.95 12.58
N TRP A 167 -12.60 27.11 11.99
CA TRP A 167 -12.24 28.40 12.56
C TRP A 167 -13.29 28.89 13.55
N GLY A 168 -12.84 29.39 14.69
CA GLY A 168 -13.67 30.14 15.64
C GLY A 168 -12.99 31.44 16.04
N TYR A 169 -13.76 32.42 16.50
CA TYR A 169 -13.20 33.66 17.04
C TYR A 169 -13.63 33.92 18.48
N HIS A 170 -12.78 34.66 19.18
CA HIS A 170 -13.07 35.23 20.48
C HIS A 170 -13.13 36.76 20.35
N SER A 171 -14.30 37.33 20.67
CA SER A 171 -14.47 38.79 20.72
C SER A 171 -14.60 39.25 22.18
N PHE A 172 -13.72 40.17 22.58
CA PHE A 172 -13.75 40.77 23.91
C PHE A 172 -15.02 41.59 24.20
N THR A 173 -15.70 42.09 23.16
CA THR A 173 -16.89 42.95 23.34
C THR A 173 -18.16 42.17 23.64
N MET A 174 -18.21 40.85 23.39
CA MET A 174 -19.43 40.06 23.57
C MET A 174 -19.30 38.89 24.55
N GLY A 175 -18.14 38.67 25.16
CA GLY A 175 -17.94 37.62 26.19
C GLY A 175 -18.25 36.19 25.74
N TRP A 176 -18.46 35.98 24.44
CA TRP A 176 -18.91 34.72 23.85
C TRP A 176 -17.89 34.21 22.84
N MET A 177 -17.65 32.90 22.87
CA MET A 177 -16.91 32.17 21.84
C MET A 177 -17.92 31.77 20.76
N GLY A 178 -17.96 32.52 19.67
CA GLY A 178 -18.76 32.14 18.51
C GLY A 178 -18.01 31.07 17.73
N LEU A 179 -18.43 29.81 17.85
CA LEU A 179 -18.12 28.82 16.81
C LEU A 179 -18.98 29.18 15.61
N VAL A 180 -18.41 29.99 14.71
CA VAL A 180 -19.04 30.20 13.42
C VAL A 180 -18.64 29.00 12.57
N GLY A 181 -19.60 28.24 12.05
CA GLY A 181 -19.36 27.16 11.09
C GLY A 181 -18.78 27.63 9.75
N ASN A 182 -18.15 28.80 9.71
CA ASN A 182 -17.48 29.34 8.55
C ASN A 182 -16.16 28.61 8.33
N ARG A 183 -15.87 28.30 7.07
CA ARG A 183 -14.66 27.58 6.68
C ARG A 183 -13.38 28.41 6.83
N TYR A 184 -13.48 29.73 7.02
CA TYR A 184 -12.36 30.66 7.12
C TYR A 184 -12.74 31.93 7.94
N PRO A 185 -11.75 32.64 8.52
CA PRO A 185 -11.91 33.95 9.14
C PRO A 185 -12.45 35.02 8.19
N PHE A 186 -13.31 35.90 8.70
CA PHE A 186 -13.82 37.05 7.94
C PHE A 186 -13.37 38.38 8.58
N ASP A 187 -13.70 39.51 7.94
CA ASP A 187 -13.36 40.87 8.40
C ASP A 187 -11.85 41.21 8.44
N GLY A 188 -11.09 40.75 7.44
CA GLY A 188 -9.68 41.11 7.27
C GLY A 188 -9.41 42.63 7.18
N PRO A 189 -8.15 43.08 7.17
CA PRO A 189 -6.94 42.26 7.23
C PRO A 189 -6.75 41.58 8.58
N TRP A 190 -5.90 40.56 8.60
CA TRP A 190 -5.61 39.77 9.80
C TRP A 190 -4.14 39.88 10.17
N ASP A 191 -3.86 40.35 11.37
CA ASP A 191 -2.51 40.41 11.93
C ASP A 191 -2.27 39.16 12.78
N ARG A 192 -1.10 38.53 12.64
CA ARG A 192 -0.71 37.35 13.42
C ARG A 192 -0.56 37.74 14.88
N VAL A 193 -1.19 36.95 15.75
CA VAL A 193 -1.08 37.11 17.20
C VAL A 193 -0.02 36.12 17.70
N PRO A 194 0.97 36.57 18.48
CA PRO A 194 1.94 35.68 19.12
C PRO A 194 1.31 34.76 20.16
#